data_AF-A0A2M8KTL3-F1
#
_entry.id   AF-A0A2M8KTL3-F1
#
_cell.length_a   1.000
_cell.length_b   1.000
_cell.length_c   1.000
_cell.angle_alpha   90.00
_cell.angle_beta   90.00
_cell.angle_gamma   90.00
#
_symmetry.space_group_name_H-M   'P 1'
#
loop_
_entity.id
_entity.type
_entity.pdbx_description
1 polymer ?
#
loop_
_entity_poly.entity_id
_entity_poly.type
_entity_poly.pdbx_seq_one_letter_code
_entity_poly.pdbx_strand_id
1 'polypeptide(L)'
;PKEVGNYQLGIAVKTGQQVLQDDSVIIDVHVTQNAPLNYKEVIFNSDQQQSDSINTDIAPSSLWLSSEPRIRVGMELPMDYVQFKSLDFDYRLVADGRIIADVPAGRLVVLSFDGIYYTVKANDIEYIDIYPPRLEPTNDEHAIFELINFDRYVKWKGPDNFNKYRGAFEYRQGIVDKKMYAVNDLLLEDYVAGIGETSNLAPKEYIRALLTAARTYAYKSLGKYPFFDVLGNTYDQLYLGYVSEVLMPQVAQSARDTRGYLVTYDNQIVITPYFANSAGNTKTWKSV
;
A
#
# COMPACT_ATOMS: atom_id res chain seq x y z
N PRO A 1 -9.50 -15.59 -22.87
CA PRO A 1 -9.80 -16.22 -24.17
C PRO A 1 -8.54 -16.83 -24.80
N LYS A 2 -8.62 -18.09 -25.24
CA LYS A 2 -7.48 -18.77 -25.88
C LYS A 2 -7.19 -18.26 -27.30
N GLU A 3 -8.21 -17.78 -28.00
CA GLU A 3 -8.12 -17.40 -29.41
C GLU A 3 -8.28 -15.89 -29.60
N VAL A 4 -7.77 -15.40 -30.74
CA VAL A 4 -8.00 -14.05 -31.25
C VAL A 4 -9.48 -13.87 -31.59
N GLY A 5 -10.07 -12.72 -31.25
CA GLY A 5 -11.48 -12.47 -31.52
C GLY A 5 -12.12 -11.39 -30.64
N ASN A 6 -13.42 -11.22 -30.82
CA ASN A 6 -14.25 -10.35 -29.99
C ASN A 6 -14.96 -11.17 -28.91
N TYR A 7 -14.85 -10.72 -27.67
CA TYR A 7 -15.41 -11.37 -26.49
C TYR A 7 -16.15 -10.32 -25.65
N GLN A 8 -16.99 -10.80 -24.72
CA GLN A 8 -17.57 -9.96 -23.69
C GLN A 8 -17.12 -10.46 -22.32
N LEU A 9 -16.60 -9.57 -21.50
CA LEU A 9 -16.32 -9.81 -20.09
C LEU A 9 -17.53 -9.37 -19.28
N GLY A 10 -18.23 -10.34 -18.69
CA GLY A 10 -19.24 -10.10 -17.67
C GLY A 10 -18.62 -10.13 -16.28
N ILE A 11 -18.78 -9.06 -15.52
CA ILE A 11 -18.38 -8.97 -14.10
C ILE A 11 -19.66 -8.91 -13.28
N ALA A 12 -19.77 -9.73 -12.24
CA ALA A 12 -20.89 -9.67 -11.31
C ALA A 12 -20.38 -9.81 -9.88
N VAL A 13 -21.02 -9.10 -8.95
CA VAL A 13 -20.69 -9.20 -7.52
C VAL A 13 -21.29 -10.50 -6.97
N LYS A 14 -20.50 -11.26 -6.20
CA LYS A 14 -20.98 -12.45 -5.49
C LYS A 14 -20.79 -12.30 -3.99
N THR A 15 -21.73 -12.84 -3.23
CA THR A 15 -21.61 -13.05 -1.78
C THR A 15 -21.80 -14.54 -1.50
N GLY A 16 -20.74 -15.21 -1.02
CA GLY A 16 -20.70 -16.67 -0.97
C GLY A 16 -20.91 -17.28 -2.36
N GLN A 17 -21.94 -18.11 -2.52
CA GLN A 17 -22.31 -18.71 -3.81
C GLN A 17 -23.36 -17.91 -4.59
N GLN A 18 -23.91 -16.84 -4.02
CA GLN A 18 -25.00 -16.07 -4.63
C GLN A 18 -24.46 -14.92 -5.47
N VAL A 19 -24.93 -14.81 -6.71
CA VAL A 19 -24.66 -13.66 -7.59
C VAL A 19 -25.68 -12.56 -7.33
N LEU A 20 -25.22 -11.33 -7.08
CA LEU A 20 -26.06 -10.15 -7.02
C LEU A 20 -26.32 -9.70 -8.47
N GLN A 21 -27.49 -10.03 -9.02
CA GLN A 21 -27.82 -9.86 -10.44
C GLN A 21 -27.84 -8.40 -10.91
N ASP A 22 -28.15 -7.45 -10.01
CA ASP A 22 -28.35 -6.04 -10.35
C ASP A 22 -27.04 -5.26 -10.55
N ASP A 23 -25.89 -5.84 -10.22
CA ASP A 23 -24.56 -5.21 -10.32
C ASP A 23 -23.67 -5.90 -11.37
N SER A 24 -24.26 -6.26 -12.52
CA SER A 24 -23.48 -6.85 -13.62
C SER A 24 -22.97 -5.80 -14.61
N VAL A 25 -21.66 -5.84 -14.88
CA VAL A 25 -21.00 -4.98 -15.86
C VAL A 25 -20.56 -5.85 -17.04
N ILE A 26 -20.92 -5.44 -18.25
CA ILE A 26 -20.45 -6.06 -19.49
C ILE A 26 -19.45 -5.13 -20.17
N ILE A 27 -18.29 -5.68 -20.51
CA ILE A 27 -17.21 -4.97 -21.20
C ILE A 27 -16.89 -5.73 -22.49
N ASP A 28 -16.92 -5.05 -23.63
CA ASP A 28 -16.45 -5.63 -24.88
C ASP A 28 -14.91 -5.72 -24.88
N VAL A 29 -14.39 -6.90 -25.20
CA VAL A 29 -12.97 -7.24 -25.16
C VAL A 29 -12.53 -7.72 -26.54
N HIS A 30 -11.65 -6.97 -27.19
CA HIS A 30 -10.99 -7.37 -28.42
C HIS A 30 -9.63 -8.03 -28.11
N VAL A 31 -9.54 -9.34 -28.31
CA VAL A 31 -8.28 -10.09 -28.15
C VAL A 31 -7.54 -10.09 -29.47
N THR A 32 -6.34 -9.53 -29.48
CA THR A 32 -5.54 -9.30 -30.69
C THR A 32 -4.55 -10.42 -31.02
N GLN A 33 -4.34 -11.38 -30.11
CA GLN A 33 -3.45 -12.51 -30.32
C GLN A 33 -3.93 -13.74 -29.55
N ASN A 34 -3.73 -14.92 -30.13
CA ASN A 34 -3.93 -16.19 -29.42
C ASN A 34 -3.10 -16.25 -28.14
N ALA A 35 -3.64 -16.90 -27.12
CA ALA A 35 -2.92 -17.14 -25.89
C ALA A 35 -1.69 -18.04 -26.13
N PRO A 36 -0.64 -17.96 -25.28
CA PRO A 36 0.53 -18.81 -25.41
C PRO A 36 0.19 -20.31 -25.41
N LEU A 37 1.05 -21.15 -26.02
CA LEU A 37 0.84 -22.61 -26.11
C LEU A 37 0.54 -23.30 -24.76
N ASN A 38 1.06 -22.74 -23.67
CA ASN A 38 0.87 -23.26 -22.32
C ASN A 38 -0.28 -22.61 -21.54
N TYR A 39 -1.07 -21.74 -22.16
CA TYR A 39 -2.24 -21.13 -21.54
C TYR A 39 -3.36 -22.17 -21.38
N LYS A 40 -3.85 -22.31 -20.16
CA LYS A 40 -5.09 -23.02 -19.86
C LYS A 40 -6.18 -21.99 -19.65
N GLU A 41 -7.24 -22.09 -20.45
CA GLU A 41 -8.39 -21.20 -20.30
C GLU A 41 -9.09 -21.47 -18.99
N VAL A 42 -9.51 -20.39 -18.34
CA VAL A 42 -10.24 -20.44 -17.08
C VAL A 42 -11.70 -20.67 -17.42
N ILE A 43 -12.22 -21.83 -17.04
CA ILE A 43 -13.64 -22.12 -17.19
C ILE A 43 -14.32 -21.63 -15.92
N PHE A 44 -14.97 -20.47 -16.01
CA PHE A 44 -15.86 -19.98 -14.95
C PHE A 44 -17.18 -20.75 -15.05
N ASN A 45 -17.29 -21.88 -14.34
CA ASN A 45 -18.55 -22.63 -14.30
C ASN A 45 -19.62 -21.76 -13.60
N SER A 46 -20.56 -21.22 -14.39
CA SER A 46 -21.74 -20.53 -13.86
C SER A 46 -22.81 -21.48 -13.31
N ASP A 47 -22.75 -22.78 -13.63
CA ASP A 47 -23.86 -23.73 -13.38
C ASP A 47 -23.43 -25.10 -12.82
N GLN A 48 -22.49 -25.14 -11.87
CA GLN A 48 -22.32 -26.35 -11.07
C GLN A 48 -23.16 -26.29 -9.79
N GLN A 49 -24.44 -26.68 -9.93
CA GLN A 49 -25.05 -27.55 -8.94
C GLN A 49 -24.30 -28.90 -8.97
N GLN A 50 -23.13 -28.96 -8.33
CA GLN A 50 -22.47 -30.24 -8.11
C GLN A 50 -22.89 -30.74 -6.73
N SER A 51 -23.78 -31.73 -6.75
CA SER A 51 -24.06 -32.62 -5.64
C SER A 51 -22.82 -33.47 -5.36
N ASP A 52 -21.78 -32.85 -4.81
CA ASP A 52 -20.76 -33.59 -4.08
C ASP A 52 -21.30 -33.74 -2.66
N SER A 53 -21.38 -34.97 -2.17
CA SER A 53 -21.57 -35.25 -0.75
C SER A 53 -20.38 -34.67 0.02
N ILE A 54 -20.50 -33.39 0.39
CA ILE A 54 -19.51 -32.66 1.19
C ILE A 54 -19.53 -33.26 2.59
N ASN A 55 -18.42 -33.86 2.96
CA ASN A 55 -18.05 -34.07 4.35
C ASN A 55 -18.03 -32.69 5.01
N THR A 56 -18.94 -32.43 5.95
CA THR A 56 -19.31 -31.10 6.48
C THR A 56 -18.26 -30.40 7.36
N ASP A 57 -16.97 -30.72 7.23
CA ASP A 57 -15.93 -30.25 8.15
C ASP A 57 -14.86 -29.33 7.51
N ILE A 58 -15.06 -28.86 6.28
CA ILE A 58 -14.21 -27.78 5.76
C ILE A 58 -14.97 -26.47 5.95
N ALA A 59 -14.68 -25.79 7.05
CA ALA A 59 -15.11 -24.41 7.27
C ALA A 59 -14.81 -23.57 6.01
N PRO A 60 -15.74 -22.73 5.53
CA PRO A 60 -15.48 -21.88 4.38
C PRO A 60 -14.20 -21.10 4.65
N SER A 61 -13.19 -21.28 3.81
CA SER A 61 -11.96 -20.50 3.88
C SER A 61 -12.37 -19.03 3.84
N SER A 62 -12.25 -18.35 4.98
CA SER A 62 -12.74 -16.98 5.08
C SER A 62 -11.94 -16.13 4.10
N LEU A 63 -12.60 -15.57 3.07
CA LEU A 63 -12.05 -14.55 2.18
C LEU A 63 -11.75 -13.22 2.91
N TRP A 64 -11.89 -13.22 4.23
CA TRP A 64 -11.67 -12.11 5.13
C TRP A 64 -10.38 -12.33 5.90
N LEU A 65 -9.53 -11.32 5.93
CA LEU A 65 -8.38 -11.29 6.81
C LEU A 65 -8.85 -11.14 8.26
N SER A 66 -8.15 -11.78 9.20
CA SER A 66 -8.47 -11.72 10.64
C SER A 66 -8.30 -10.31 11.23
N SER A 67 -7.45 -9.50 10.61
CA SER A 67 -7.15 -8.12 10.98
C SER A 67 -6.68 -7.37 9.76
N GLU A 68 -6.69 -6.04 9.84
CA GLU A 68 -6.06 -5.20 8.84
C GLU A 68 -4.54 -5.43 8.85
N PRO A 69 -3.91 -5.70 7.68
CA PRO A 69 -2.46 -5.79 7.58
C PRO A 69 -1.81 -4.43 7.80
N ARG A 70 -0.56 -4.46 8.26
CA ARG A 70 0.33 -3.30 8.22
C ARG A 70 1.21 -3.35 6.98
N ILE A 71 1.69 -2.20 6.56
CA ILE A 71 2.64 -2.05 5.46
C ILE A 71 3.76 -1.11 5.88
N ARG A 72 4.97 -1.36 5.37
CA ARG A 72 6.17 -0.57 5.59
C ARG A 72 6.61 0.05 4.28
N VAL A 73 6.66 1.38 4.23
CA VAL A 73 7.02 2.15 3.05
C VAL A 73 8.42 2.73 3.22
N GLY A 74 9.34 2.32 2.36
CA GLY A 74 10.70 2.85 2.29
C GLY A 74 10.76 4.15 1.51
N MET A 75 11.35 5.18 2.10
CA MET A 75 11.67 6.45 1.44
C MET A 75 13.13 6.77 1.67
N GLU A 76 13.92 6.81 0.59
CA GLU A 76 15.33 7.18 0.65
C GLU A 76 15.48 8.63 1.14
N LEU A 77 16.36 8.83 2.11
CA LEU A 77 16.71 10.14 2.66
C LEU A 77 18.03 10.61 2.03
N PRO A 78 18.12 11.86 1.54
CA PRO A 78 19.33 12.42 0.95
C PRO A 78 20.37 12.87 2.00
N MET A 79 20.21 12.42 3.24
CA MET A 79 20.84 12.98 4.44
C MET A 79 20.97 11.91 5.53
N ASP A 80 21.96 12.09 6.40
CA ASP A 80 22.32 11.22 7.53
C ASP A 80 21.71 11.68 8.87
N TYR A 81 20.75 12.60 8.83
CA TYR A 81 19.91 12.95 9.95
C TYR A 81 18.49 13.37 9.52
N VAL A 82 17.51 13.12 10.37
CA VAL A 82 16.11 13.45 10.13
C VAL A 82 15.46 14.02 11.38
N GLN A 83 14.59 15.02 11.16
CA GLN A 83 13.86 15.72 12.20
C GLN A 83 12.42 15.24 12.20
N PHE A 84 12.05 14.48 13.22
CA PHE A 84 10.71 13.99 13.44
C PHE A 84 9.95 14.90 14.41
N LYS A 85 8.66 15.10 14.16
CA LYS A 85 7.73 15.72 15.10
C LYS A 85 6.35 15.10 14.97
N SER A 86 5.82 14.56 16.07
CA SER A 86 4.41 14.15 16.13
C SER A 86 3.49 15.37 16.16
N LEU A 87 2.33 15.28 15.52
CA LEU A 87 1.37 16.38 15.39
C LEU A 87 0.15 16.24 16.32
N ASP A 88 -0.22 15.03 16.73
CA ASP A 88 -1.49 14.76 17.42
C ASP A 88 -1.37 13.89 18.67
N PHE A 89 -0.50 12.87 18.67
CA PHE A 89 -0.37 11.91 19.78
C PHE A 89 1.06 11.74 20.28
N ASP A 90 1.21 11.19 21.49
CA ASP A 90 2.50 10.82 22.04
C ASP A 90 3.06 9.59 21.32
N TYR A 91 4.37 9.58 21.12
CA TYR A 91 5.10 8.49 20.51
C TYR A 91 6.06 7.86 21.50
N ARG A 92 6.41 6.60 21.28
CA ARG A 92 7.37 5.85 22.07
C ARG A 92 8.60 5.57 21.23
N LEU A 93 9.77 5.92 21.77
CA LEU A 93 11.05 5.52 21.21
C LEU A 93 11.32 4.05 21.57
N VAL A 94 11.50 3.23 20.55
CA VAL A 94 11.80 1.81 20.61
C VAL A 94 13.06 1.52 19.82
N ALA A 95 13.92 0.65 20.35
CA ALA A 95 15.09 0.12 19.66
C ALA A 95 15.34 -1.33 20.10
N ASP A 96 15.61 -2.23 19.15
CA ASP A 96 15.76 -3.68 19.40
C ASP A 96 14.62 -4.31 20.23
N GLY A 97 13.38 -3.84 19.99
CA GLY A 97 12.18 -4.28 20.73
C GLY A 97 12.10 -3.78 22.17
N ARG A 98 13.02 -2.92 22.62
CA ARG A 98 13.02 -2.31 23.95
C ARG A 98 12.43 -0.92 23.91
N ILE A 99 11.59 -0.63 24.89
CA ILE A 99 11.06 0.70 25.13
C ILE A 99 12.16 1.53 25.78
N ILE A 100 12.52 2.65 25.15
CA ILE A 100 13.57 3.55 25.64
C ILE A 100 12.96 4.74 26.38
N ALA A 101 12.00 5.43 25.77
CA ALA A 101 11.35 6.61 26.33
C ALA A 101 10.00 6.88 25.66
N ASP A 102 9.11 7.56 26.36
CA ASP A 102 7.94 8.20 25.75
C ASP A 102 8.30 9.64 25.35
N VAL A 103 7.81 10.07 24.19
CA VAL A 103 8.05 11.36 23.55
C VAL A 103 6.69 12.06 23.39
N PRO A 104 6.44 13.12 24.18
CA PRO A 104 5.19 13.88 24.06
C PRO A 104 4.98 14.47 22.67
N ALA A 105 3.73 14.58 22.24
CA ALA A 105 3.34 15.21 20.98
C ALA A 105 3.97 16.61 20.82
N GLY A 106 4.30 16.99 19.58
CA GLY A 106 4.88 18.29 19.27
C GLY A 106 6.36 18.47 19.65
N ARG A 107 7.00 17.50 20.30
CA ARG A 107 8.44 17.54 20.58
C ARG A 107 9.24 17.25 19.32
N LEU A 108 10.31 18.02 19.12
CA LEU A 108 11.28 17.78 18.07
C LEU A 108 12.19 16.63 18.50
N VAL A 109 12.29 15.61 17.64
CA VAL A 109 13.23 14.51 17.76
C VAL A 109 14.19 14.57 16.59
N VAL A 110 15.49 14.59 16.87
CA VAL A 110 16.54 14.51 15.85
C VAL A 110 17.15 13.12 15.91
N LEU A 111 17.09 12.40 14.79
CA LEU A 111 17.70 11.09 14.64
C LEU A 111 18.85 11.22 13.64
N SER A 112 20.03 10.70 13.96
CA SER A 112 21.21 10.75 13.09
C SER A 112 21.99 9.44 13.12
N PHE A 113 22.81 9.19 12.10
CA PHE A 113 23.66 8.01 12.02
C PHE A 113 25.08 8.37 11.60
N ASP A 114 26.09 7.91 12.35
CA ASP A 114 27.50 8.25 12.11
C ASP A 114 28.28 7.19 11.30
N GLY A 115 27.60 6.14 10.83
CA GLY A 115 28.20 4.98 10.18
C GLY A 115 28.26 3.74 11.07
N ILE A 116 28.10 3.89 12.39
CA ILE A 116 28.10 2.79 13.37
C ILE A 116 26.90 2.90 14.31
N TYR A 117 26.69 4.09 14.88
CA TYR A 117 25.68 4.33 15.90
C TYR A 117 24.58 5.24 15.39
N TYR A 118 23.34 4.87 15.70
CA TYR A 118 22.19 5.74 15.67
C TYR A 118 22.16 6.58 16.93
N THR A 119 21.97 7.88 16.78
CA THR A 119 21.77 8.82 17.88
C THR A 119 20.37 9.40 17.80
N VAL A 120 19.66 9.44 18.91
CA VAL A 120 18.35 10.10 19.05
C VAL A 120 18.45 11.18 20.11
N LYS A 121 18.11 12.42 19.75
CA LYS A 121 18.07 13.57 20.64
C LYS A 121 16.69 14.19 20.66
N ALA A 122 16.09 14.33 21.84
CA ALA A 122 14.82 15.02 22.03
C ALA A 122 14.75 15.63 23.42
N ASN A 123 14.92 16.95 23.54
CA ASN A 123 14.97 17.71 24.80
C ASN A 123 15.80 17.05 25.93
N ASP A 124 15.19 16.17 26.73
CA ASP A 124 15.78 15.47 27.87
C ASP A 124 16.20 14.01 27.55
N ILE A 125 16.05 13.59 26.29
CA ILE A 125 16.42 12.28 25.77
C ILE A 125 17.68 12.42 24.94
N GLU A 126 18.73 11.70 25.31
CA GLU A 126 19.89 11.41 24.48
C GLU A 126 20.13 9.90 24.51
N TYR A 127 19.93 9.25 23.37
CA TYR A 127 20.06 7.80 23.21
C TYR A 127 21.02 7.49 22.06
N ILE A 128 21.91 6.52 22.27
CA ILE A 128 22.92 6.09 21.28
C ILE A 128 22.96 4.56 21.27
N ASP A 129 22.80 3.95 20.09
CA ASP A 129 22.83 2.49 19.93
C ASP A 129 23.19 2.09 18.49
N ILE A 130 23.59 0.84 18.27
CA ILE A 130 23.79 0.24 16.94
C ILE A 130 22.46 -0.16 16.28
N TYR A 131 21.37 -0.25 17.05
CA TYR A 131 20.07 -0.66 16.56
C TYR A 131 19.26 0.53 16.00
N PRO A 132 18.56 0.35 14.86
CA PRO A 132 17.74 1.41 14.28
C PRO A 132 16.64 1.89 15.25
N PRO A 133 16.52 3.20 15.50
CA PRO A 133 15.48 3.76 16.33
C PRO A 133 14.15 3.80 15.59
N ARG A 134 13.08 3.53 16.34
CA ARG A 134 11.70 3.56 15.88
C ARG A 134 10.85 4.39 16.83
N LEU A 135 9.97 5.21 16.28
CA LEU A 135 8.98 6.01 16.98
C LEU A 135 7.61 5.42 16.66
N GLU A 136 6.94 4.87 17.68
CA GLU A 136 5.63 4.22 17.56
C GLU A 136 4.56 5.03 18.29
N PRO A 137 3.38 5.28 17.72
CA PRO A 137 2.34 6.00 18.43
C PRO A 137 1.80 5.16 19.59
N THR A 138 1.53 5.81 20.73
CA THR A 138 1.17 5.11 21.98
C THR A 138 -0.32 4.82 22.14
N ASN A 139 -1.19 5.65 21.54
CA ASN A 139 -2.64 5.61 21.76
C ASN A 139 -3.47 5.46 20.48
N ASP A 140 -2.93 5.81 19.32
CA ASP A 140 -3.65 5.78 18.04
C ASP A 140 -2.69 5.38 16.92
N GLU A 141 -2.93 4.22 16.28
CA GLU A 141 -2.11 3.75 15.15
C GLU A 141 -2.24 4.63 13.90
N HIS A 142 -3.23 5.51 13.84
CA HIS A 142 -3.45 6.48 12.77
C HIS A 142 -2.80 7.86 13.03
N ALA A 143 -2.08 8.00 14.16
CA ALA A 143 -1.40 9.24 14.55
C ALA A 143 -0.50 9.79 13.44
N ILE A 144 -0.40 11.12 13.38
CA ILE A 144 0.27 11.84 12.30
C ILE A 144 1.59 12.40 12.80
N PHE A 145 2.65 12.19 12.01
CA PHE A 145 3.94 12.82 12.22
C PHE A 145 4.42 13.57 10.98
N GLU A 146 5.35 14.48 11.19
CA GLU A 146 6.04 15.26 10.17
C GLU A 146 7.55 14.98 10.20
N LEU A 147 8.14 14.82 9.02
CA LEU A 147 9.58 14.83 8.81
C LEU A 147 10.00 16.23 8.33
N ILE A 148 10.38 17.09 9.28
CA ILE A 148 10.50 18.55 9.08
C ILE A 148 11.54 18.91 8.03
N ASN A 149 12.67 18.20 8.01
CA ASN A 149 13.79 18.46 7.11
C ASN A 149 13.78 17.56 5.86
N PHE A 150 12.66 16.87 5.58
CA PHE A 150 12.52 16.00 4.41
C PHE A 150 11.60 16.63 3.37
N ASP A 151 12.20 17.40 2.46
CA ASP A 151 11.48 18.01 1.35
C ASP A 151 11.18 16.98 0.25
N ARG A 152 9.90 16.84 -0.07
CA ARG A 152 9.40 15.88 -1.04
C ARG A 152 8.29 16.46 -1.91
N TYR A 153 8.65 17.43 -2.74
CA TYR A 153 7.71 18.08 -3.65
C TYR A 153 7.42 17.21 -4.89
N VAL A 154 6.16 17.21 -5.32
CA VAL A 154 5.73 16.60 -6.59
C VAL A 154 5.12 17.69 -7.46
N LYS A 155 5.89 18.21 -8.43
CA LYS A 155 5.57 19.42 -9.20
C LYS A 155 4.17 19.41 -9.84
N TRP A 156 3.69 18.25 -10.30
CA TRP A 156 2.37 18.12 -10.93
C TRP A 156 1.21 17.92 -9.95
N LYS A 157 1.49 17.87 -8.64
CA LYS A 157 0.49 17.72 -7.57
C LYS A 157 0.18 19.01 -6.84
N GLY A 158 1.04 20.02 -6.94
CA GLY A 158 0.86 21.29 -6.28
C GLY A 158 2.13 21.76 -5.57
N PRO A 159 2.04 22.86 -4.82
CA PRO A 159 3.17 23.44 -4.09
C PRO A 159 3.44 22.75 -2.74
N ASP A 160 2.55 21.88 -2.28
CA ASP A 160 2.67 21.25 -0.96
C ASP A 160 3.87 20.31 -0.85
N ASN A 161 4.45 20.31 0.35
CA ASN A 161 5.51 19.39 0.72
C ASN A 161 4.92 18.09 1.27
N PHE A 162 5.19 16.95 0.65
CA PHE A 162 4.65 15.65 1.06
C PHE A 162 5.52 15.01 2.14
N ASN A 163 5.59 15.66 3.31
CA ASN A 163 6.47 15.29 4.44
C ASN A 163 5.71 14.87 5.71
N LYS A 164 4.40 14.64 5.63
CA LYS A 164 3.55 14.19 6.75
C LYS A 164 2.95 12.82 6.48
N TYR A 165 2.93 11.98 7.50
CA TYR A 165 2.62 10.55 7.38
C TYR A 165 1.85 10.07 8.61
N ARG A 166 1.12 8.96 8.45
CA ARG A 166 0.44 8.28 9.56
C ARG A 166 1.28 7.13 10.12
N GLY A 167 1.00 6.74 11.36
CA GLY A 167 1.56 5.54 11.98
C GLY A 167 2.95 5.76 12.56
N ALA A 168 3.75 4.70 12.52
CA ALA A 168 5.09 4.65 13.08
C ALA A 168 6.16 5.06 12.06
N PHE A 169 7.30 5.48 12.61
CA PHE A 169 8.47 5.91 11.86
C PHE A 169 9.71 5.15 12.34
N GLU A 170 10.48 4.57 11.44
CA GLU A 170 11.80 4.00 11.74
C GLU A 170 12.86 4.68 10.85
N TYR A 171 13.99 5.02 11.46
CA TYR A 171 15.14 5.59 10.77
C TYR A 171 16.25 4.56 10.67
N ARG A 172 16.64 4.18 9.45
CA ARG A 172 17.51 3.02 9.24
C ARG A 172 18.39 3.14 7.99
N GLN A 173 19.62 2.63 8.06
CA GLN A 173 20.48 2.43 6.90
C GLN A 173 20.15 1.12 6.16
N GLY A 174 20.11 1.19 4.84
CA GLY A 174 20.03 0.02 3.96
C GLY A 174 21.29 -0.85 4.04
N ILE A 175 21.09 -2.17 4.05
CA ILE A 175 22.19 -3.14 4.24
C ILE A 175 23.13 -3.15 3.02
N VAL A 176 22.57 -3.09 1.82
CA VAL A 176 23.28 -3.28 0.54
C VAL A 176 23.76 -1.95 -0.03
N ASP A 177 22.87 -0.96 -0.14
CA ASP A 177 23.15 0.33 -0.76
C ASP A 177 23.80 1.36 0.17
N LYS A 178 23.79 1.08 1.49
CA LYS A 178 24.27 1.97 2.55
C LYS A 178 23.57 3.33 2.60
N LYS A 179 22.39 3.45 1.99
CA LYS A 179 21.59 4.68 1.98
C LYS A 179 20.74 4.77 3.24
N MET A 180 20.40 5.99 3.65
CA MET A 180 19.47 6.19 4.76
C MET A 180 18.03 6.14 4.26
N TYR A 181 17.16 5.55 5.08
CA TYR A 181 15.74 5.41 4.80
C TYR A 181 14.91 5.94 5.96
N ALA A 182 13.88 6.69 5.61
CA ALA A 182 12.68 6.86 6.39
C ALA A 182 11.76 5.69 6.07
N VAL A 183 11.51 4.82 7.05
CA VAL A 183 10.58 3.70 6.91
C VAL A 183 9.30 4.06 7.64
N ASN A 184 8.24 4.30 6.88
CA ASN A 184 6.91 4.58 7.44
C ASN A 184 6.13 3.27 7.59
N ASP A 185 5.76 2.92 8.81
CA ASP A 185 5.00 1.71 9.13
C ASP A 185 3.59 2.08 9.59
N LEU A 186 2.60 1.66 8.82
CA LEU A 186 1.21 2.10 9.00
C LEU A 186 0.22 0.99 8.63
N LEU A 187 -1.04 1.21 8.96
CA LEU A 187 -2.14 0.37 8.53
C LEU A 187 -2.32 0.44 7.00
N LEU A 188 -2.64 -0.69 6.37
CA LEU A 188 -2.72 -0.78 4.91
C LEU A 188 -3.72 0.22 4.31
N GLU A 189 -4.84 0.50 4.98
CA GLU A 189 -5.85 1.43 4.48
C GLU A 189 -5.40 2.89 4.57
N ASP A 190 -4.59 3.25 5.58
CA ASP A 190 -3.96 4.57 5.64
C ASP A 190 -2.95 4.75 4.50
N TYR A 191 -2.19 3.70 4.19
CA TYR A 191 -1.30 3.69 3.03
C TYR A 191 -2.07 3.93 1.73
N VAL A 192 -3.19 3.21 1.52
CA VAL A 192 -4.01 3.35 0.31
C VAL A 192 -4.63 4.75 0.22
N ALA A 193 -5.06 5.33 1.35
CA ALA A 193 -5.55 6.71 1.38
C ALA A 193 -4.47 7.73 0.99
N GLY A 194 -3.20 7.46 1.31
CA GLY A 194 -2.04 8.27 0.94
C GLY A 194 -1.54 8.09 -0.49
N ILE A 195 -2.16 7.25 -1.32
CA ILE A 195 -1.74 7.03 -2.71
C ILE A 195 -1.94 8.30 -3.57
N GLY A 196 -0.89 8.63 -4.32
CA GLY A 196 -0.71 9.83 -5.12
C GLY A 196 -0.86 9.62 -6.63
N GLU A 197 -1.35 8.50 -7.12
CA GLU A 197 -1.24 8.14 -8.55
C GLU A 197 -2.32 8.71 -9.47
N THR A 198 -3.41 9.22 -8.90
CA THR A 198 -4.52 9.84 -9.63
C THR A 198 -4.80 11.25 -9.13
N SER A 199 -5.75 11.98 -9.72
CA SER A 199 -6.16 13.30 -9.25
C SER A 199 -7.47 13.26 -8.46
N ASN A 200 -7.68 14.25 -7.60
CA ASN A 200 -8.95 14.43 -6.88
C ASN A 200 -10.16 14.70 -7.80
N LEU A 201 -9.93 15.00 -9.08
CA LEU A 201 -10.97 15.30 -10.07
C LEU A 201 -11.27 14.10 -10.98
N ALA A 202 -10.56 12.99 -10.81
CA ALA A 202 -10.75 11.82 -11.65
C ALA A 202 -12.12 11.15 -11.37
N PRO A 203 -12.70 10.39 -12.33
CA PRO A 203 -13.98 9.74 -12.13
C PRO A 203 -13.97 8.78 -10.93
N LYS A 204 -15.03 8.81 -10.11
CA LYS A 204 -15.08 8.07 -8.84
C LYS A 204 -14.82 6.57 -8.99
N GLU A 205 -15.47 5.92 -9.96
CA GLU A 205 -15.28 4.48 -10.18
C GLU A 205 -13.88 4.12 -10.68
N TYR A 206 -13.24 5.03 -11.44
CA TYR A 206 -11.83 4.87 -11.80
C TYR A 206 -10.94 4.94 -10.57
N ILE A 207 -11.16 5.90 -9.66
CA ILE A 207 -10.40 6.01 -8.41
C ILE A 207 -10.58 4.73 -7.57
N ARG A 208 -11.82 4.23 -7.42
CA ARG A 208 -12.12 3.00 -6.67
C ARG A 208 -11.42 1.77 -7.26
N ALA A 209 -11.46 1.60 -8.58
CA ALA A 209 -10.77 0.52 -9.27
C ALA A 209 -9.24 0.61 -9.10
N LEU A 210 -8.68 1.81 -9.28
CA LEU A 210 -7.25 2.05 -9.09
C LEU A 210 -6.81 1.72 -7.66
N LEU A 211 -7.53 2.20 -6.64
CA LEU A 211 -7.15 1.98 -5.24
C LEU A 211 -7.32 0.51 -4.81
N THR A 212 -8.28 -0.21 -5.39
CA THR A 212 -8.41 -1.67 -5.20
C THR A 212 -7.21 -2.41 -5.79
N ALA A 213 -6.79 -2.05 -7.00
CA ALA A 213 -5.58 -2.57 -7.62
C ALA A 213 -4.33 -2.21 -6.81
N ALA A 214 -4.23 -0.96 -6.34
CA ALA A 214 -3.10 -0.48 -5.56
C ALA A 214 -2.96 -1.21 -4.22
N ARG A 215 -4.08 -1.39 -3.50
CA ARG A 215 -4.15 -2.17 -2.26
C ARG A 215 -3.72 -3.61 -2.46
N THR A 216 -4.18 -4.24 -3.54
CA THR A 216 -3.83 -5.63 -3.87
C THR A 216 -2.34 -5.78 -4.14
N TYR A 217 -1.74 -4.86 -4.91
CA TYR A 217 -0.29 -4.83 -5.15
C TYR A 217 0.50 -4.66 -3.85
N ALA A 218 0.09 -3.72 -3.01
CA ALA A 218 0.70 -3.43 -1.72
C ALA A 218 0.70 -4.67 -0.80
N TYR A 219 -0.45 -5.34 -0.66
CA TYR A 219 -0.57 -6.58 0.09
C TYR A 219 0.29 -7.71 -0.49
N LYS A 220 0.36 -7.82 -1.83
CA LYS A 220 1.19 -8.82 -2.49
C LYS A 220 2.70 -8.55 -2.32
N SER A 221 3.08 -7.32 -2.03
CA SER A 221 4.47 -6.86 -1.88
C SER A 221 4.97 -6.92 -0.44
N LEU A 222 4.18 -7.41 0.52
CA LEU A 222 4.65 -7.62 1.88
C LEU A 222 5.90 -8.51 1.91
N GLY A 223 6.97 -8.03 2.54
CA GLY A 223 8.28 -8.68 2.60
C GLY A 223 9.10 -8.61 1.31
N LYS A 224 8.74 -7.75 0.33
CA LYS A 224 9.47 -7.61 -0.93
C LYS A 224 10.89 -7.07 -0.74
N TYR A 225 11.11 -6.18 0.23
CA TYR A 225 12.43 -5.64 0.56
C TYR A 225 12.90 -6.13 1.95
N PRO A 226 14.20 -6.05 2.28
CA PRO A 226 14.72 -6.64 3.51
C PRO A 226 14.15 -6.07 4.82
N PHE A 227 13.69 -4.81 4.83
CA PHE A 227 13.18 -4.13 6.03
C PHE A 227 11.95 -3.24 5.77
N PHE A 228 11.39 -3.28 4.56
CA PHE A 228 10.11 -2.64 4.19
C PHE A 228 9.45 -3.42 3.05
N ASP A 229 8.25 -3.02 2.66
CA ASP A 229 7.40 -3.77 1.71
C ASP A 229 7.34 -3.10 0.34
N VAL A 230 7.31 -1.77 0.30
CA VAL A 230 7.22 -0.99 -0.95
C VAL A 230 8.06 0.28 -0.86
N LEU A 231 8.52 0.76 -2.01
CA LEU A 231 9.09 2.10 -2.16
C LEU A 231 7.95 3.12 -2.30
N GLY A 232 8.06 4.25 -1.61
CA GLY A 232 7.03 5.30 -1.68
C GLY A 232 7.01 6.11 -2.99
N ASN A 233 7.64 5.64 -4.07
CA ASN A 233 7.79 6.38 -5.32
C ASN A 233 7.34 5.53 -6.52
N THR A 234 7.51 6.05 -7.73
CA THR A 234 7.02 5.40 -8.97
C THR A 234 7.70 4.06 -9.32
N TYR A 235 8.70 3.61 -8.57
CA TYR A 235 9.25 2.25 -8.74
C TYR A 235 8.27 1.18 -8.24
N ASP A 236 7.49 1.49 -7.22
CA ASP A 236 6.40 0.65 -6.74
C ASP A 236 5.08 1.39 -6.92
N GLN A 237 4.75 2.27 -5.99
CA GLN A 237 3.54 3.07 -6.02
C GLN A 237 3.85 4.45 -5.48
N LEU A 238 3.31 5.48 -6.12
CA LEU A 238 3.52 6.85 -5.67
C LEU A 238 2.73 7.10 -4.37
N TYR A 239 3.31 6.77 -3.23
CA TYR A 239 2.76 7.07 -1.90
C TYR A 239 3.21 8.47 -1.46
N LEU A 240 2.27 9.32 -1.08
CA LEU A 240 2.50 10.72 -0.72
C LEU A 240 2.05 11.06 0.71
N GLY A 241 1.68 10.04 1.49
CA GLY A 241 1.34 10.18 2.90
C GLY A 241 0.09 11.02 3.17
N TYR A 242 0.01 11.52 4.39
CA TYR A 242 -1.15 12.23 4.92
C TYR A 242 -1.48 13.52 4.15
N VAL A 243 -0.48 14.18 3.60
CA VAL A 243 -0.69 15.39 2.77
C VAL A 243 -1.52 15.05 1.52
N SER A 244 -1.30 13.87 0.93
CA SER A 244 -2.09 13.36 -0.20
C SER A 244 -3.57 13.23 0.16
N GLU A 245 -3.88 12.70 1.35
CA GLU A 245 -5.25 12.51 1.82
C GLU A 245 -6.00 13.84 1.92
N VAL A 246 -5.34 14.86 2.47
CA VAL A 246 -5.90 16.20 2.67
C VAL A 246 -6.12 16.91 1.34
N LEU A 247 -5.16 16.81 0.41
CA LEU A 247 -5.26 17.43 -0.91
C LEU A 247 -6.24 16.72 -1.83
N MET A 248 -6.47 15.42 -1.63
CA MET A 248 -7.31 14.58 -2.48
C MET A 248 -8.40 13.85 -1.70
N PRO A 249 -9.36 14.56 -1.10
CA PRO A 249 -10.39 13.96 -0.25
C PRO A 249 -11.28 12.93 -0.97
N GLN A 250 -11.51 13.05 -2.29
CA GLN A 250 -12.25 12.04 -3.06
C GLN A 250 -11.46 10.74 -3.22
N VAL A 251 -10.13 10.85 -3.32
CA VAL A 251 -9.22 9.67 -3.36
C VAL A 251 -9.23 8.99 -2.00
N ALA A 252 -9.04 9.74 -0.92
CA ALA A 252 -9.11 9.21 0.44
C ALA A 252 -10.49 8.59 0.76
N GLN A 253 -11.58 9.21 0.30
CA GLN A 253 -12.92 8.63 0.48
C GLN A 253 -13.11 7.36 -0.35
N SER A 254 -12.59 7.31 -1.58
CA SER A 254 -12.67 6.10 -2.41
C SER A 254 -11.82 4.94 -1.87
N ALA A 255 -10.71 5.25 -1.17
CA ALA A 255 -9.97 4.25 -0.41
C ALA A 255 -10.86 3.61 0.65
N ARG A 256 -11.54 4.43 1.47
CA ARG A 256 -12.49 3.98 2.51
C ARG A 256 -13.68 3.22 1.93
N ASP A 257 -14.26 3.70 0.83
CA ASP A 257 -15.38 3.05 0.14
C ASP A 257 -15.03 1.65 -0.40
N THR A 258 -13.73 1.36 -0.60
CA THR A 258 -13.22 0.07 -1.11
C THR A 258 -12.37 -0.69 -0.08
N ARG A 259 -12.48 -0.31 1.20
CA ARG A 259 -11.68 -0.87 2.28
C ARG A 259 -11.75 -2.40 2.29
N GLY A 260 -10.58 -3.05 2.33
CA GLY A 260 -10.46 -4.51 2.37
C GLY A 260 -10.76 -5.24 1.06
N TYR A 261 -11.16 -4.56 -0.02
CA TYR A 261 -11.30 -5.21 -1.31
C TYR A 261 -9.93 -5.51 -1.92
N LEU A 262 -9.73 -6.79 -2.24
CA LEU A 262 -8.54 -7.31 -2.90
C LEU A 262 -8.95 -8.08 -4.15
N VAL A 263 -8.09 -8.08 -5.17
CA VAL A 263 -8.30 -8.86 -6.39
C VAL A 263 -7.73 -10.27 -6.20
N THR A 264 -8.58 -11.27 -6.44
CA THR A 264 -8.20 -12.68 -6.38
C THR A 264 -8.46 -13.39 -7.70
N TYR A 265 -7.70 -14.45 -7.95
CA TYR A 265 -7.92 -15.43 -8.99
C TYR A 265 -7.74 -16.83 -8.38
N ASP A 266 -8.72 -17.72 -8.55
CA ASP A 266 -8.75 -19.04 -7.88
C ASP A 266 -8.51 -18.94 -6.36
N ASN A 267 -9.17 -17.97 -5.71
CA ASN A 267 -9.02 -17.62 -4.30
C ASN A 267 -7.59 -17.23 -3.86
N GLN A 268 -6.69 -16.96 -4.81
CA GLN A 268 -5.34 -16.48 -4.54
C GLN A 268 -5.23 -15.00 -4.90
N ILE A 269 -4.56 -14.23 -4.03
CA ILE A 269 -4.27 -12.82 -4.31
C ILE A 269 -3.33 -12.72 -5.51
N VAL A 270 -3.74 -11.95 -6.51
CA VAL A 270 -2.97 -11.73 -7.74
C VAL A 270 -2.12 -10.47 -7.67
N ILE A 271 -1.10 -10.39 -8.54
CA ILE A 271 -0.44 -9.12 -8.82
C ILE A 271 -1.34 -8.28 -9.76
N THR A 272 -1.45 -6.99 -9.47
CA THR A 272 -2.34 -6.05 -10.16
C THR A 272 -1.54 -4.94 -10.84
N PRO A 273 -0.77 -5.23 -11.90
CA PRO A 273 -0.05 -4.19 -12.62
C PRO A 273 -1.05 -3.21 -13.26
N TYR A 274 -0.80 -1.91 -13.09
CA TYR A 274 -1.56 -0.84 -13.72
C TYR A 274 -0.59 0.20 -14.29
N PHE A 275 -1.07 1.03 -15.21
CA PHE A 275 -0.25 2.04 -15.89
C PHE A 275 -1.14 3.18 -16.40
N ALA A 276 -0.54 4.34 -16.68
CA ALA A 276 -1.29 5.57 -16.94
C ALA A 276 -2.11 5.53 -18.24
N ASN A 277 -1.48 5.22 -19.38
CA ASN A 277 -2.13 5.24 -20.69
C ASN A 277 -1.63 4.11 -21.57
N SER A 278 -2.54 3.54 -22.37
CA SER A 278 -2.21 2.54 -23.38
C SER A 278 -2.24 3.14 -24.78
N ALA A 279 -1.65 2.44 -25.75
CA ALA A 279 -1.80 2.76 -27.17
C ALA A 279 -3.11 2.18 -27.76
N GLY A 280 -4.18 2.14 -26.96
CA GLY A 280 -5.47 1.53 -27.31
C GLY A 280 -5.62 0.06 -26.94
N ASN A 281 -4.55 -0.62 -26.48
CA ASN A 281 -4.56 -2.01 -26.06
C ASN A 281 -3.64 -2.24 -24.85
N THR A 282 -3.99 -3.18 -23.97
CA THR A 282 -3.09 -3.64 -22.89
C THR A 282 -2.07 -4.66 -23.43
N LYS A 283 -0.95 -4.83 -22.71
CA LYS A 283 0.08 -5.81 -23.06
C LYS A 283 -0.10 -7.12 -22.30
N THR A 284 0.36 -8.22 -22.89
CA THR A 284 0.47 -9.50 -22.16
C THR A 284 1.68 -9.47 -21.23
N TRP A 285 1.64 -10.23 -20.12
CA TRP A 285 2.75 -10.33 -19.16
C TRP A 285 4.09 -10.73 -19.79
N LYS A 286 4.09 -11.51 -20.88
CA LYS A 286 5.32 -11.94 -21.57
C LYS A 286 5.96 -10.85 -22.44
N SER A 287 5.24 -9.75 -22.67
CA SER A 287 5.61 -8.68 -23.62
C SER A 287 5.99 -7.35 -22.95
N VAL A 288 6.12 -7.37 -21.61
CA VAL A 288 6.57 -6.27 -20.76
C VAL A 288 7.88 -6.60 -20.09
#